data_AF-A0A9W3CBB1-F1
#
_entry.id   AF-A0A9W3CBB1-F1
#
_cell.length_a   1.000
_cell.length_b   1.000
_cell.length_c   1.000
_cell.angle_alpha   90.00
_cell.angle_beta   90.00
_cell.angle_gamma   90.00
#
_symmetry.space_group_name_H-M   'P 1'
#
loop_
_entity.id
_entity.type
_entity.pdbx_description
1 polymer ?
#
loop_
_entity_poly.entity_id
_entity_poly.type
_entity_poly.pdbx_seq_one_letter_code
_entity_poly.pdbx_strand_id
1 'polypeptide(L)'
;MEEEIGNDEWLIDDFMYGEEVKVELRDEEWDESTVHDFYKGPMPKWFSDEALERDSKKYYVMPESELHDNDWLQLLMEVAFFSNSDRCLDAYLPLELKSVVVETFEDEPRDNLMANSAIFYLSYKCCADPCSKPLAGDHLYIVRKTMDGKPGHLSLEVALKKNKKKE
;
A
#
# COMPACT_ATOMS: atom_id res chain seq x y z
N MET A 1 17.90 -20.44 -63.11
CA MET A 1 17.99 -21.75 -62.47
C MET A 1 19.35 -21.78 -61.82
N GLU A 2 19.51 -21.25 -60.59
CA GLU A 2 18.95 -21.78 -59.32
C GLU A 2 19.42 -23.23 -59.14
N GLU A 3 20.11 -23.63 -58.07
CA GLU A 3 19.84 -23.34 -56.66
C GLU A 3 21.11 -22.97 -55.87
N GLU A 4 20.99 -21.97 -54.99
CA GLU A 4 21.89 -21.75 -53.87
C GLU A 4 21.52 -22.72 -52.75
N ILE A 5 22.50 -23.47 -52.26
CA ILE A 5 22.39 -24.24 -51.02
C ILE A 5 22.60 -23.22 -49.90
N GLY A 6 21.54 -22.93 -49.14
CA GLY A 6 21.57 -22.03 -47.99
C GLY A 6 22.60 -22.49 -46.98
N ASN A 7 23.61 -21.64 -46.75
CA ASN A 7 24.51 -21.76 -45.61
C ASN A 7 23.74 -21.32 -44.37
N ASP A 8 23.28 -22.29 -43.59
CA ASP A 8 22.73 -22.10 -42.25
C ASP A 8 23.88 -21.85 -41.27
N GLU A 9 24.57 -20.71 -41.42
CA GLU A 9 25.56 -20.19 -40.47
C GLU A 9 25.02 -18.90 -39.84
N TRP A 10 23.95 -19.02 -39.06
CA TRP A 10 23.35 -17.89 -38.33
C TRP A 10 23.12 -18.16 -36.84
N LEU A 11 24.01 -18.87 -36.15
CA LEU A 11 23.75 -19.23 -34.74
C LEU A 11 24.86 -18.98 -33.72
N ILE A 12 25.84 -18.10 -33.98
CA ILE A 12 26.85 -17.80 -32.93
C ILE A 12 27.17 -16.30 -32.73
N ASP A 13 26.66 -15.37 -33.54
CA ASP A 13 27.08 -13.96 -33.42
C ASP A 13 26.19 -13.06 -32.54
N ASP A 14 24.95 -13.47 -32.21
CA ASP A 14 24.07 -12.67 -31.33
C ASP A 14 24.35 -12.87 -29.82
N PHE A 15 25.25 -13.78 -29.44
CA PHE A 15 25.61 -14.00 -28.03
C PHE A 15 26.86 -13.22 -27.58
N MET A 16 27.51 -12.46 -28.47
CA MET A 16 28.74 -11.71 -28.18
C MET A 16 28.54 -10.21 -28.04
N TYR A 17 27.35 -9.68 -28.34
CA TYR A 17 26.92 -8.35 -27.89
C TYR A 17 26.16 -8.49 -26.57
N GLY A 18 26.87 -8.97 -25.55
CA GLY A 18 26.45 -8.83 -24.17
C GLY A 18 26.38 -7.34 -23.86
N GLU A 19 25.20 -6.75 -24.01
CA GLU A 19 24.85 -5.58 -23.21
C GLU A 19 25.05 -6.04 -21.77
N GLU A 20 26.09 -5.53 -21.11
CA GLU A 20 26.20 -5.65 -19.65
C GLU A 20 24.89 -5.10 -19.11
N VAL A 21 23.95 -6.00 -18.80
CA VAL A 21 22.87 -5.67 -17.89
C VAL A 21 23.59 -5.36 -16.61
N LYS A 22 23.89 -4.08 -16.41
CA LYS A 22 24.26 -3.56 -15.11
C LYS A 22 23.07 -3.87 -14.23
N VAL A 23 23.16 -5.00 -13.54
CA VAL A 23 22.33 -5.25 -12.38
C VAL A 23 22.86 -4.26 -11.37
N GLU A 24 22.34 -3.02 -11.43
CA GLU A 24 22.52 -2.07 -10.35
C GLU A 24 22.01 -2.79 -9.12
N LEU A 25 22.93 -3.14 -8.23
CA LEU A 25 22.60 -3.71 -6.93
C LEU A 25 21.69 -2.68 -6.28
N ARG A 26 20.41 -3.03 -6.12
CA ARG A 26 19.49 -2.18 -5.38
C ARG A 26 20.12 -2.00 -4.01
N ASP A 27 20.31 -0.77 -3.62
CA ASP A 27 20.69 -0.44 -2.26
C ASP A 27 19.57 -0.99 -1.37
N GLU A 28 19.80 -2.08 -0.64
CA GLU A 28 18.81 -2.77 0.18
C GLU A 28 18.63 -2.12 1.57
N GLU A 29 19.48 -1.14 1.92
CA GLU A 29 19.48 -0.52 3.25
C GLU A 29 18.42 0.59 3.33
N TRP A 30 17.50 0.44 4.28
CA TRP A 30 16.48 1.45 4.55
C TRP A 30 17.11 2.72 5.15
N ASP A 31 16.93 3.87 4.49
CA ASP A 31 17.39 5.15 5.01
C ASP A 31 16.32 5.81 5.89
N GLU A 32 16.38 5.61 7.20
CA GLU A 32 15.43 6.22 8.14
C GLU A 32 15.56 7.75 8.21
N SER A 33 16.70 8.32 7.79
CA SER A 33 16.96 9.76 7.90
C SER A 33 16.15 10.59 6.90
N THR A 34 15.75 10.00 5.79
CA THR A 34 14.97 10.67 4.73
C THR A 34 13.47 10.74 5.05
N VAL A 35 12.99 9.87 5.94
CA VAL A 35 11.59 9.88 6.39
C VAL A 35 11.37 11.12 7.27
N HIS A 36 10.30 11.86 6.99
CA HIS A 36 9.95 13.04 7.81
C HIS A 36 9.52 12.63 9.23
N ASP A 37 9.91 13.41 10.24
CA ASP A 37 9.65 13.09 11.66
C ASP A 37 8.16 12.94 12.00
N PHE A 38 7.27 13.56 11.20
CA PHE A 38 5.82 13.36 11.29
C PHE A 38 5.40 11.89 11.12
N TYR A 39 6.08 11.14 10.25
CA TYR A 39 5.81 9.73 10.00
C TYR A 39 6.65 8.81 10.88
N LYS A 40 7.48 9.35 11.78
CA LYS A 40 8.26 8.56 12.74
C LYS A 40 7.50 8.42 14.07
N GLY A 41 7.93 7.46 14.87
CA GLY A 41 7.41 7.26 16.22
C GLY A 41 6.12 6.44 16.27
N PRO A 42 5.33 6.53 17.36
CA PRO A 42 4.18 5.66 17.58
C PRO A 42 3.08 5.91 16.54
N MET A 43 2.35 4.85 16.17
CA MET A 43 1.20 4.96 15.28
C MET A 43 0.19 5.98 15.83
N PRO A 44 -0.33 6.90 15.00
CA PRO A 44 -1.32 7.86 15.47
C PRO A 44 -2.60 7.15 15.92
N LYS A 45 -3.40 7.88 16.68
CA LYS A 45 -4.74 7.44 17.05
C LYS A 45 -5.70 7.78 15.93
N TRP A 46 -6.78 7.01 15.84
CA TRP A 46 -7.88 7.33 14.94
C TRP A 46 -8.38 8.75 15.20
N PHE A 47 -8.52 9.55 14.13
CA PHE A 47 -8.97 10.94 14.22
C PHE A 47 -10.38 11.05 14.84
N SER A 48 -10.65 12.16 15.53
CA SER A 48 -12.02 12.51 15.97
C SER A 48 -12.69 13.40 14.93
N ASP A 49 -14.02 13.39 14.88
CA ASP A 49 -14.79 14.25 13.96
C ASP A 49 -14.41 15.74 14.12
N GLU A 50 -14.17 16.21 15.36
CA GLU A 50 -13.68 17.57 15.62
C GLU A 50 -12.29 17.87 15.02
N ALA A 51 -11.43 16.85 14.90
CA ALA A 51 -10.10 17.01 14.33
C ALA A 51 -10.20 17.11 12.80
N LEU A 52 -11.11 16.34 12.20
CA LEU A 52 -11.42 16.43 10.78
C LEU A 52 -11.96 17.82 10.40
N GLU A 53 -12.80 18.41 11.24
CA GLU A 53 -13.34 19.75 11.02
C GLU A 53 -12.29 20.86 11.22
N ARG A 54 -11.45 20.76 12.26
CA ARG A 54 -10.42 21.77 12.57
C ARG A 54 -9.25 21.75 11.60
N ASP A 55 -8.81 20.55 11.21
CA ASP A 55 -7.63 20.33 10.36
C ASP A 55 -8.02 19.78 8.97
N SER A 56 -9.15 20.26 8.43
CA SER A 56 -9.70 19.83 7.13
C SER A 56 -8.74 20.02 5.93
N LYS A 57 -7.65 20.76 6.10
CA LYS A 57 -6.58 20.88 5.11
C LYS A 57 -5.60 19.70 5.11
N LYS A 58 -5.42 19.04 6.25
CA LYS A 58 -4.48 17.92 6.43
C LYS A 58 -5.10 16.57 6.10
N TYR A 59 -6.41 16.46 6.30
CA TYR A 59 -7.16 15.24 6.05
C TYR A 59 -7.86 15.30 4.70
N TYR A 60 -7.48 14.43 3.79
CA TYR A 60 -8.20 14.19 2.55
C TYR A 60 -9.19 13.03 2.75
N VAL A 61 -10.48 13.33 2.71
CA VAL A 61 -11.53 12.31 2.70
C VAL A 61 -11.78 11.89 1.26
N MET A 62 -11.53 10.63 0.95
CA MET A 62 -11.62 10.13 -0.41
C MET A 62 -13.09 9.87 -0.80
N PRO A 63 -13.56 10.41 -1.95
CA PRO A 63 -14.89 10.11 -2.44
C PRO A 63 -14.99 8.65 -2.90
N GLU A 64 -16.19 8.08 -2.83
CA GLU A 64 -16.44 6.67 -3.18
C GLU A 64 -16.05 6.32 -4.63
N SER A 65 -16.13 7.27 -5.55
CA SER A 65 -15.67 7.10 -6.93
C SER A 65 -14.17 6.80 -7.02
N GLU A 66 -13.35 7.44 -6.20
CA GLU A 66 -11.89 7.23 -6.19
C GLU A 66 -11.50 5.95 -5.44
N LEU A 67 -12.35 5.42 -4.56
CA LEU A 67 -12.08 4.18 -3.84
C LEU A 67 -11.97 2.98 -4.79
N HIS A 68 -12.84 2.94 -5.81
CA HIS A 68 -12.90 1.82 -6.76
C HIS A 68 -11.92 1.94 -7.92
N ASP A 69 -11.42 3.15 -8.21
CA ASP A 69 -10.45 3.39 -9.28
C ASP A 69 -9.01 3.07 -8.85
N ASN A 70 -8.76 2.80 -7.56
CA ASN A 70 -7.44 2.64 -6.97
C ASN A 70 -7.19 1.23 -6.43
N ASP A 71 -6.76 0.31 -7.30
CA ASP A 71 -6.48 -1.11 -6.95
C ASP A 71 -5.48 -1.27 -5.78
N TRP A 72 -4.54 -0.34 -5.62
CA TRP A 72 -3.55 -0.40 -4.53
C TRP A 72 -4.16 -0.13 -3.15
N LEU A 73 -5.32 0.54 -3.05
CA LEU A 73 -6.05 0.67 -1.78
C LEU A 73 -6.62 -0.67 -1.33
N GLN A 74 -7.05 -1.51 -2.28
CA GLN A 74 -7.46 -2.87 -2.00
C GLN A 74 -6.27 -3.67 -1.44
N LEU A 75 -5.07 -3.52 -2.02
CA LEU A 75 -3.86 -4.14 -1.47
C LEU A 75 -3.56 -3.67 -0.04
N LEU A 76 -3.66 -2.36 0.24
CA LEU A 76 -3.47 -1.86 1.61
C LEU A 76 -4.50 -2.43 2.59
N MET A 77 -5.76 -2.56 2.16
CA MET A 77 -6.82 -3.17 2.96
C MET A 77 -6.52 -4.65 3.25
N GLU A 78 -6.08 -5.41 2.26
CA GLU A 78 -5.71 -6.81 2.43
C GLU A 78 -4.51 -6.96 3.39
N VAL A 79 -3.44 -6.20 3.18
CA VAL A 79 -2.28 -6.16 4.09
C VAL A 79 -2.72 -5.82 5.51
N ALA A 80 -3.61 -4.84 5.68
CA ALA A 80 -4.12 -4.46 6.97
C ALA A 80 -4.91 -5.59 7.65
N PHE A 81 -5.79 -6.26 6.90
CA PHE A 81 -6.57 -7.39 7.38
C PHE A 81 -5.68 -8.59 7.79
N PHE A 82 -4.70 -8.95 6.96
CA PHE A 82 -3.83 -10.09 7.22
C PHE A 82 -2.82 -9.82 8.33
N SER A 83 -2.35 -8.57 8.49
CA SER A 83 -1.44 -8.21 9.60
C SER A 83 -2.04 -8.46 11.00
N ASN A 84 -3.36 -8.48 11.11
CA ASN A 84 -4.09 -8.65 12.38
C ASN A 84 -4.89 -9.97 12.45
N SER A 85 -4.76 -10.84 11.45
CA SER A 85 -5.43 -12.14 11.43
C SER A 85 -4.41 -13.27 11.29
N ASP A 86 -4.59 -14.35 12.07
CA ASP A 86 -3.75 -15.56 11.96
C ASP A 86 -4.05 -16.38 10.67
N ARG A 87 -4.46 -15.72 9.58
CA ARG A 87 -4.98 -16.37 8.37
C ARG A 87 -3.91 -16.47 7.28
N CYS A 88 -3.95 -17.55 6.52
CA CYS A 88 -3.22 -17.65 5.25
C CYS A 88 -3.89 -16.78 4.18
N LEU A 89 -3.10 -16.31 3.21
CA LEU A 89 -3.53 -15.54 2.03
C LEU A 89 -4.36 -16.36 1.02
N ASP A 90 -4.90 -17.51 1.41
CA ASP A 90 -5.46 -18.53 0.53
C ASP A 90 -6.97 -18.38 0.26
N ALA A 91 -7.65 -17.49 0.98
CA ALA A 91 -9.08 -17.25 0.82
C ALA A 91 -9.37 -15.87 0.22
N TYR A 92 -10.18 -15.84 -0.84
CA TYR A 92 -10.86 -14.63 -1.26
C TYR A 92 -11.79 -14.17 -0.14
N LEU A 93 -11.47 -13.03 0.48
CA LEU A 93 -12.27 -12.47 1.55
C LEU A 93 -13.24 -11.44 0.99
N PRO A 94 -14.53 -11.48 1.35
CA PRO A 94 -15.49 -10.46 0.95
C PRO A 94 -15.29 -9.20 1.81
N LEU A 95 -14.19 -8.48 1.55
CA LEU A 95 -13.86 -7.19 2.14
C LEU A 95 -14.47 -6.08 1.30
N GLU A 96 -15.20 -5.19 1.95
CA GLU A 96 -15.85 -4.03 1.34
C GLU A 96 -15.24 -2.75 1.93
N LEU A 97 -14.48 -2.02 1.12
CA LEU A 97 -13.88 -0.74 1.50
C LEU A 97 -15.00 0.31 1.61
N LYS A 98 -15.18 0.87 2.81
CA LYS A 98 -16.26 1.85 3.08
C LYS A 98 -15.79 3.29 2.96
N SER A 99 -14.64 3.59 3.55
CA SER A 99 -14.06 4.92 3.47
C SER A 99 -12.57 4.90 3.72
N VAL A 100 -11.88 5.84 3.09
CA VAL A 100 -10.45 6.09 3.29
C VAL A 100 -10.26 7.57 3.56
N VAL A 101 -9.53 7.86 4.63
CA VAL A 101 -9.03 9.20 4.91
C VAL A 101 -7.51 9.16 4.83
N VAL A 102 -6.92 10.09 4.09
CA VAL A 102 -5.47 10.23 3.94
C VAL A 102 -5.01 11.44 4.73
N GLU A 103 -4.00 11.26 5.56
CA GLU A 103 -3.32 12.33 6.26
C GLU A 103 -1.88 12.39 5.77
N THR A 104 -1.44 13.57 5.34
CA THR A 104 -0.06 13.82 4.96
C THR A 104 0.47 15.06 5.68
N PHE A 105 1.78 15.19 5.67
CA PHE A 105 2.48 16.38 6.12
C PHE A 105 2.37 17.55 5.12
N GLU A 106 2.14 17.27 3.83
CA GLU A 106 2.08 18.29 2.78
C GLU A 106 0.70 18.96 2.76
N ASP A 107 0.69 20.30 2.66
CA ASP A 107 -0.51 21.14 2.82
C ASP A 107 -1.53 21.02 1.67
N GLU A 108 -1.25 20.26 0.59
CA GLU A 108 -2.15 20.14 -0.56
C GLU A 108 -2.76 18.72 -0.73
N PRO A 109 -4.07 18.56 -0.46
CA PRO A 109 -4.72 17.24 -0.36
C PRO A 109 -4.85 16.42 -1.64
N ARG A 110 -4.67 17.01 -2.82
CA ARG A 110 -5.02 16.36 -4.10
C ARG A 110 -3.93 15.47 -4.66
N ASP A 111 -2.66 15.79 -4.43
CA ASP A 111 -1.53 14.95 -4.86
C ASP A 111 -1.15 13.90 -3.79
N ASN A 112 -1.79 13.97 -2.62
CA ASN A 112 -1.50 13.16 -1.44
C ASN A 112 -1.70 11.65 -1.62
N LEU A 113 -2.55 11.25 -2.56
CA LEU A 113 -2.78 9.84 -2.86
C LEU A 113 -1.50 9.16 -3.39
N MET A 114 -0.73 9.91 -4.18
CA MET A 114 0.55 9.49 -4.73
C MET A 114 1.73 9.93 -3.86
N ALA A 115 1.48 10.50 -2.68
CA ALA A 115 2.55 10.95 -1.79
C ALA A 115 3.46 9.78 -1.44
N ASN A 116 4.76 10.07 -1.40
CA ASN A 116 5.79 9.10 -1.02
C ASN A 116 5.52 8.56 0.38
N SER A 117 5.17 9.43 1.33
CA SER A 117 4.79 9.03 2.68
C SER A 117 3.41 9.60 3.04
N ALA A 118 2.56 8.77 3.65
CA ALA A 118 1.19 9.13 4.01
C ALA A 118 0.65 8.19 5.10
N ILE A 119 -0.36 8.65 5.84
CA ILE A 119 -1.10 7.85 6.81
C ILE A 119 -2.52 7.65 6.31
N PHE A 120 -2.92 6.40 6.15
CA PHE A 120 -4.23 5.99 5.66
C PHE A 120 -5.07 5.48 6.82
N TYR A 121 -6.25 6.05 6.96
CA TYR A 121 -7.29 5.59 7.87
C TYR A 121 -8.35 4.86 7.06
N LEU A 122 -8.32 3.53 7.14
CA LEU A 122 -9.18 2.64 6.39
C LEU A 122 -10.36 2.21 7.26
N SER A 123 -11.56 2.41 6.75
CA SER A 123 -12.79 1.82 7.27
C SER A 123 -13.28 0.79 6.27
N TYR A 124 -13.41 -0.45 6.70
CA TYR A 124 -13.92 -1.51 5.84
C TYR A 124 -14.81 -2.48 6.61
N LYS A 125 -15.63 -3.20 5.86
CA LYS A 125 -16.55 -4.21 6.38
C LYS A 125 -16.15 -5.58 5.85
N CYS A 126 -16.02 -6.53 6.75
CA CYS A 126 -15.90 -7.95 6.38
C CYS A 126 -17.31 -8.56 6.35
N CYS A 127 -17.79 -8.87 5.14
CA CYS A 127 -19.19 -9.25 4.91
C CYS A 127 -19.51 -10.71 5.24
N ALA A 128 -18.53 -11.60 5.19
CA ALA A 128 -18.69 -12.97 5.64
C ALA A 128 -17.36 -13.47 6.20
N ASP A 129 -17.46 -14.18 7.31
CA ASP A 129 -16.34 -14.95 7.82
C ASP A 129 -16.50 -16.41 7.38
N PRO A 130 -15.65 -16.93 6.48
CA PRO A 130 -15.64 -18.35 6.17
C PRO A 130 -15.17 -19.23 7.35
N CYS A 131 -14.75 -18.64 8.48
CA CYS A 131 -14.15 -19.36 9.60
C CYS A 131 -14.66 -18.94 11.00
N SER A 132 -14.38 -19.80 11.98
CA SER A 132 -14.94 -19.85 13.33
C SER A 132 -14.46 -18.77 14.34
N LYS A 133 -13.76 -17.73 13.89
CA LYS A 133 -13.48 -16.52 14.71
C LYS A 133 -14.37 -15.39 14.18
N PRO A 134 -14.97 -14.50 15.00
CA PRO A 134 -15.81 -13.43 14.48
C PRO A 134 -14.95 -12.25 13.98
N LEU A 135 -14.43 -12.34 12.75
CA LEU A 135 -13.87 -11.18 12.04
C LEU A 135 -14.90 -10.51 11.12
N ALA A 136 -16.14 -11.02 11.07
CA ALA A 136 -17.25 -10.32 10.42
C ALA A 136 -17.59 -9.01 11.15
N GLY A 137 -17.85 -7.95 10.39
CA GLY A 137 -18.23 -6.63 10.92
C GLY A 137 -17.35 -5.49 10.42
N ASP A 138 -17.54 -4.34 11.05
CA ASP A 138 -16.82 -3.10 10.72
C ASP A 138 -15.49 -3.04 11.45
N HIS A 139 -14.43 -2.76 10.70
CA HIS A 139 -13.08 -2.60 11.22
C HIS A 139 -12.45 -1.30 10.77
N LEU A 140 -11.60 -0.77 11.64
CA LEU A 140 -10.95 0.51 11.47
C LEU A 140 -9.43 0.29 11.61
N TYR A 141 -8.69 0.57 10.54
CA TYR A 141 -7.25 0.34 10.46
C TYR A 141 -6.50 1.60 10.10
N ILE A 142 -5.34 1.77 10.73
CA ILE A 142 -4.42 2.84 10.45
C ILE A 142 -3.22 2.21 9.77
N VAL A 143 -2.92 2.65 8.56
CA VAL A 143 -1.78 2.19 7.77
C VAL A 143 -0.87 3.36 7.52
N ARG A 144 0.36 3.31 8.03
CA ARG A 144 1.39 4.30 7.75
C ARG A 144 2.27 3.77 6.62
N LYS A 145 2.27 4.49 5.50
CA LYS A 145 3.15 4.28 4.35
C LYS A 145 4.31 5.25 4.43
N THR A 146 5.52 4.74 4.35
CA THR A 146 6.73 5.55 4.23
C THR A 146 7.60 5.04 3.10
N MET A 147 8.32 5.95 2.47
CA MET A 147 9.32 5.67 1.42
C MET A 147 10.57 6.46 1.79
N ASP A 148 11.75 5.86 1.65
CA ASP A 148 13.03 6.50 1.96
C ASP A 148 13.64 7.27 0.76
N GLY A 149 12.91 7.34 -0.35
CA GLY A 149 13.35 7.97 -1.61
C GLY A 149 14.12 7.04 -2.54
N LYS A 150 14.48 5.82 -2.10
CA LYS A 150 15.11 4.81 -2.94
C LYS A 150 14.05 4.01 -3.71
N PRO A 151 14.25 3.75 -5.02
CA PRO A 151 13.29 2.98 -5.80
C PRO A 151 13.09 1.56 -5.25
N GLY A 152 11.84 1.20 -4.96
CA GLY A 152 11.46 -0.12 -4.45
C GLY A 152 11.48 -0.26 -2.93
N HIS A 153 11.89 0.78 -2.19
CA HIS A 153 11.86 0.79 -0.74
C HIS A 153 10.54 1.33 -0.22
N LEU A 154 9.73 0.44 0.38
CA LEU A 154 8.43 0.75 0.95
C LEU A 154 8.34 0.12 2.34
N SER A 155 8.02 0.95 3.34
CA SER A 155 7.66 0.48 4.68
C SER A 155 6.17 0.71 4.93
N LEU A 156 5.49 -0.35 5.36
CA LEU A 156 4.08 -0.34 5.73
C LEU A 156 3.95 -0.78 7.18
N GLU A 157 3.37 0.09 8.00
CA GLU A 157 3.06 -0.19 9.38
C GLU A 157 1.55 -0.18 9.59
N VAL A 158 1.01 -1.16 10.30
CA VAL A 158 -0.44 -1.32 10.47
C VAL A 158 -0.82 -1.35 11.94
N ALA A 159 -1.88 -0.62 12.31
CA ALA A 159 -2.55 -0.77 13.59
C ALA A 159 -4.06 -0.93 13.45
N LEU A 160 -4.62 -1.90 14.17
CA LEU A 160 -6.06 -2.06 14.34
C LEU A 160 -6.58 -1.16 15.47
N LYS A 161 -7.61 -0.36 15.18
CA LYS A 161 -8.36 0.34 16.21
C LYS A 161 -9.32 -0.63 16.90
N LYS A 162 -8.96 -1.06 18.11
CA LYS A 162 -9.88 -1.82 18.97
C LYS A 162 -10.93 -0.88 19.55
N ASN A 163 -12.19 -1.04 19.13
CA ASN A 163 -13.30 -0.41 19.83
C ASN A 163 -13.37 -0.99 21.25
N LYS A 164 -13.17 -0.16 22.28
CA LYS A 164 -13.46 -0.56 23.66
C LYS A 164 -14.96 -0.86 23.73
N LYS A 165 -15.33 -2.12 23.91
CA LYS A 165 -16.69 -2.45 24.36
C LYS A 165 -16.91 -1.70 25.67
N LYS A 166 -17.90 -0.82 25.71
CA LYS A 166 -18.45 -0.34 26.98
C LYS A 166 -19.07 -1.57 27.65
N GLU A 167 -18.50 -1.98 28.78
CA GLU A 167 -19.16 -2.88 29.74
C GLU A 167 -20.35 -2.17 30.40
#